data_AF-A0A8T0BTH8-F1
#
_entry.id   AF-A0A8T0BTH8-F1
#
_cell.length_a   1.000
_cell.length_b   1.000
_cell.length_c   1.000
_cell.angle_alpha   90.00
_cell.angle_beta   90.00
_cell.angle_gamma   90.00
#
_symmetry.space_group_name_H-M   'P 1'
#
loop_
_entity.id
_entity.type
_entity.pdbx_description
1 polymer ?
#
loop_
_entity_poly.entity_id
_entity_poly.type
_entity_poly.pdbx_seq_one_letter_code
_entity_poly.pdbx_strand_id
1 'polypeptide(L)'
;MDRHPQVNDRGNLPYLEATIREVLRIRPVSPLLIPHVAQSDSNIGEYAVQKGTRVIVNLWSLHHDEKEWKNPALFNPERFLNEEGNSLCCPSLSYLPFGAGVRVCLGEALAKLELFLFLSWILQRFTLEVPAGHPLPELLGKFGVVLQPQKYKVIARLRTGWEKKLQSQESESG
;
A
#
# COMPACT_ATOMS: atom_id res chain seq x y z
N MET A 1 7.54 -25.60 -8.06
CA MET A 1 7.42 -24.19 -7.59
C MET A 1 8.79 -23.82 -7.02
N ASP A 2 9.75 -23.51 -7.89
CA ASP A 2 11.18 -23.59 -7.52
C ASP A 2 11.94 -22.28 -7.68
N ARG A 3 11.24 -21.19 -7.99
CA ARG A 3 11.82 -19.86 -8.17
C ARG A 3 11.17 -18.84 -7.25
N HIS A 4 11.99 -17.97 -6.65
CA HIS A 4 11.50 -16.81 -5.90
C HIS A 4 10.92 -15.73 -6.83
N PRO A 5 9.92 -14.96 -6.39
CA PRO A 5 9.39 -13.85 -7.17
C PRO A 5 10.49 -12.85 -7.49
N GLN A 6 10.49 -12.37 -8.72
CA GLN A 6 11.39 -11.34 -9.21
C GLN A 6 10.59 -10.11 -9.59
N VAL A 7 11.26 -8.96 -9.71
CA VAL A 7 10.60 -7.69 -10.11
C VAL A 7 9.80 -7.85 -11.40
N ASN A 8 10.31 -8.63 -12.35
CA ASN A 8 9.66 -8.86 -13.65
C ASN A 8 8.35 -9.65 -13.53
N ASP A 9 8.08 -10.32 -12.40
CA ASP A 9 6.81 -11.00 -12.16
C ASP A 9 5.68 -10.04 -11.79
N ARG A 10 5.97 -8.75 -11.58
CA ARG A 10 4.97 -7.75 -11.15
C ARG A 10 3.78 -7.64 -12.08
N GLY A 11 4.01 -7.71 -13.40
CA GLY A 11 2.93 -7.71 -14.39
C GLY A 11 2.02 -8.94 -14.34
N ASN A 12 2.49 -10.05 -13.76
CA ASN A 12 1.78 -11.33 -13.66
C ASN A 12 1.07 -11.53 -12.31
N LEU A 13 1.22 -10.59 -11.37
CA LEU A 13 0.60 -10.64 -10.04
C LEU A 13 -0.30 -9.42 -9.79
N PRO A 14 -1.33 -9.20 -10.63
CA PRO A 14 -2.17 -8.00 -10.57
C PRO A 14 -2.89 -7.87 -9.23
N TYR A 15 -3.34 -8.99 -8.63
CA TYR A 15 -4.02 -8.96 -7.34
C TYR A 15 -3.10 -8.51 -6.18
N LEU A 16 -1.82 -8.90 -6.22
CA LEU A 16 -0.84 -8.43 -5.22
C LEU A 16 -0.57 -6.94 -5.38
N GLU A 17 -0.43 -6.46 -6.62
CA GLU A 17 -0.23 -5.04 -6.90
C GLU A 17 -1.48 -4.22 -6.52
N ALA A 18 -2.68 -4.75 -6.78
CA ALA A 18 -3.95 -4.15 -6.37
C ALA A 18 -4.08 -4.08 -4.84
N THR A 19 -3.63 -5.13 -4.13
CA THR A 19 -3.54 -5.17 -2.67
C THR A 19 -2.63 -4.06 -2.13
N ILE A 20 -1.43 -3.88 -2.72
CA ILE A 20 -0.50 -2.80 -2.34
C ILE A 20 -1.14 -1.43 -2.55
N ARG A 21 -1.82 -1.22 -3.69
CA ARG A 21 -2.52 0.04 -3.99
C ARG A 21 -3.63 0.33 -2.99
N GLU A 22 -4.41 -0.68 -2.63
CA GLU A 22 -5.48 -0.51 -1.64
C GLU A 22 -4.95 -0.21 -0.24
N VAL A 23 -3.81 -0.80 0.16
CA VAL A 23 -3.13 -0.42 1.42
C VAL A 23 -2.70 1.04 1.40
N LEU A 24 -2.05 1.49 0.31
CA LEU A 24 -1.59 2.86 0.15
C LEU A 24 -2.75 3.87 0.07
N ARG A 25 -3.94 3.45 -0.40
CA ARG A 25 -5.16 4.26 -0.39
C ARG A 25 -5.79 4.36 1.00
N ILE A 26 -6.07 3.21 1.63
CA ILE A 26 -6.87 3.18 2.85
C ILE A 26 -6.09 3.69 4.08
N ARG A 27 -4.76 3.54 4.06
CA ARG A 27 -3.86 4.06 5.09
C ARG A 27 -2.68 4.77 4.41
N PRO A 28 -2.88 6.01 3.91
CA PRO A 28 -1.82 6.75 3.26
C PRO A 28 -0.68 7.02 4.24
N VAL A 29 0.56 6.78 3.80
CA VAL A 29 1.77 6.93 4.65
C VAL A 29 1.88 8.36 5.19
N SER A 30 1.49 9.37 4.40
CA SER A 30 1.42 10.78 4.81
C SER A 30 0.01 11.33 4.57
N PRO A 31 -0.92 11.19 5.53
CA PRO A 31 -2.33 11.61 5.38
C PRO A 31 -2.53 13.09 5.03
N LEU A 32 -1.58 13.96 5.39
CA LEU A 32 -1.62 15.41 5.12
C LEU A 32 -0.55 15.88 4.12
N LEU A 33 0.16 14.94 3.46
CA LEU A 33 1.39 15.21 2.72
C LEU A 33 2.39 16.09 3.52
N ILE A 34 3.42 16.61 2.86
CA ILE A 34 4.29 17.64 3.42
C ILE A 34 3.69 19.01 3.07
N PRO A 35 3.59 19.97 4.01
CA PRO A 35 3.05 21.30 3.70
C PRO A 35 3.77 21.98 2.54
N HIS A 36 2.99 22.54 1.62
CA HIS A 36 3.46 23.42 0.57
C HIS A 36 3.42 24.88 1.04
N VAL A 37 4.24 25.75 0.44
CA VAL A 37 4.23 27.20 0.73
C VAL A 37 4.13 27.96 -0.58
N ALA A 38 3.13 28.84 -0.69
CA ALA A 38 2.96 29.71 -1.84
C ALA A 38 4.17 30.65 -1.99
N GLN A 39 4.90 30.55 -3.10
CA GLN A 39 6.09 31.37 -3.37
C GLN A 39 5.76 32.76 -3.92
N SER A 40 4.54 32.93 -4.42
CA SER A 40 3.94 34.17 -4.91
C SER A 40 2.45 34.15 -4.62
N ASP A 41 1.79 35.30 -4.72
CA ASP A 41 0.33 35.37 -4.72
C ASP A 41 -0.21 34.52 -5.89
N SER A 42 -1.25 33.75 -5.63
CA SER A 42 -1.85 32.82 -6.59
C SER A 42 -3.30 32.52 -6.21
N ASN A 43 -3.93 31.57 -6.90
CA ASN A 43 -5.28 31.12 -6.61
C ASN A 43 -5.35 29.59 -6.56
N ILE A 44 -6.24 29.05 -5.73
CA ILE A 44 -6.64 27.63 -5.75
C ILE A 44 -8.16 27.61 -5.95
N GLY A 45 -8.60 27.23 -7.16
CA GLY A 45 -9.98 27.45 -7.60
C GLY A 45 -10.32 28.94 -7.52
N GLU A 46 -11.46 29.27 -6.91
CA GLU A 46 -11.94 30.64 -6.73
C GLU A 46 -11.27 31.39 -5.57
N TYR A 47 -10.37 30.75 -4.82
CA TYR A 47 -9.79 31.33 -3.60
C TYR A 47 -8.40 31.91 -3.84
N ALA A 48 -8.20 33.18 -3.47
CA ALA A 48 -6.90 33.83 -3.45
C ALA A 48 -6.01 33.27 -2.34
N VAL A 49 -4.77 32.96 -2.69
CA VAL A 49 -3.73 32.43 -1.80
C VAL A 49 -2.54 33.37 -1.82
N GLN A 50 -2.33 34.09 -0.71
CA GLN A 50 -1.23 35.03 -0.59
C GLN A 50 0.11 34.31 -0.45
N LYS A 51 1.18 34.93 -0.96
CA LYS A 51 2.56 34.49 -0.77
C LYS A 51 2.86 34.22 0.70
N GLY A 52 3.56 33.12 0.97
CA GLY A 52 3.90 32.67 2.32
C GLY A 52 2.83 31.82 3.00
N THR A 53 1.62 31.72 2.43
CA THR A 53 0.57 30.83 2.94
C THR A 53 1.01 29.37 2.87
N ARG A 54 0.81 28.64 3.97
CA ARG A 54 0.99 27.17 4.01
C ARG A 54 -0.27 26.50 3.47
N VAL A 55 -0.08 25.64 2.48
CA VAL A 55 -1.13 24.83 1.86
C VAL A 55 -0.90 23.38 2.25
N ILE A 56 -1.90 22.77 2.88
CA ILE A 56 -1.85 21.37 3.33
C ILE A 56 -2.87 20.59 2.52
N VAL A 57 -2.42 19.54 1.84
CA VAL A 57 -3.29 18.64 1.07
C VAL A 57 -3.76 17.54 2.00
N ASN A 58 -5.05 17.51 2.31
CA ASN A 58 -5.64 16.43 3.09
C ASN A 58 -5.82 15.18 2.21
N LEU A 59 -4.75 14.41 2.03
CA LEU A 59 -4.77 13.19 1.23
C LEU A 59 -5.73 12.15 1.80
N TRP A 60 -5.90 12.11 3.12
CA TRP A 60 -6.89 11.24 3.77
C TRP A 60 -8.29 11.49 3.23
N SER A 61 -8.72 12.75 3.12
CA SER A 61 -10.05 13.07 2.59
C SER A 61 -10.17 12.71 1.12
N LEU A 62 -9.14 12.93 0.30
CA LEU A 62 -9.14 12.50 -1.11
C LEU A 62 -9.35 10.98 -1.24
N HIS A 63 -8.64 10.20 -0.42
CA HIS A 63 -8.70 8.74 -0.44
C HIS A 63 -9.96 8.15 0.19
N HIS A 64 -10.72 8.95 0.95
CA HIS A 64 -11.92 8.51 1.65
C HIS A 64 -13.20 9.27 1.27
N ASP A 65 -13.17 10.10 0.23
CA ASP A 65 -14.37 10.75 -0.28
C ASP A 65 -15.34 9.72 -0.86
N GLU A 66 -16.53 9.60 -0.29
CA GLU A 66 -17.57 8.67 -0.71
C GLU A 66 -18.09 8.94 -2.13
N LYS A 67 -17.88 10.16 -2.66
CA LYS A 67 -18.21 10.49 -4.05
C LYS A 67 -17.25 9.86 -5.06
N GLU A 68 -16.00 9.66 -4.64
CA GLU A 68 -14.92 9.11 -5.47
C GLU A 68 -14.71 7.62 -5.21
N TRP A 69 -15.01 7.16 -3.99
CA TRP A 69 -14.73 5.81 -3.52
C TRP A 69 -15.97 5.18 -2.88
N LYS A 70 -16.52 4.14 -3.51
CA LYS A 70 -17.64 3.36 -2.93
C LYS A 70 -17.22 2.64 -1.65
N ASN A 71 -17.85 2.87 -0.50
CA ASN A 71 -17.47 2.25 0.78
C ASN A 71 -15.98 2.44 1.13
N PRO A 72 -15.49 3.68 1.27
CA PRO A 72 -14.06 4.00 1.33
C PRO A 72 -13.33 3.39 2.53
N ALA A 73 -14.05 3.09 3.61
CA ALA A 73 -13.51 2.47 4.81
C ALA A 73 -13.27 0.95 4.68
N LEU A 74 -13.79 0.31 3.62
CA LEU A 74 -13.59 -1.11 3.37
C LEU A 74 -12.34 -1.34 2.52
N PHE A 75 -11.47 -2.23 3.02
CA PHE A 75 -10.33 -2.75 2.27
C PHE A 75 -10.82 -3.65 1.14
N ASN A 76 -10.67 -3.19 -0.10
CA ASN A 76 -11.04 -3.96 -1.28
C ASN A 76 -10.00 -3.80 -2.41
N PRO A 77 -9.07 -4.76 -2.60
CA PRO A 77 -8.13 -4.76 -3.73
C PRO A 77 -8.79 -4.73 -5.10
N GLU A 78 -10.00 -5.29 -5.26
CA GLU A 78 -10.68 -5.39 -6.56
C GLU A 78 -10.99 -4.03 -7.18
N ARG A 79 -11.00 -2.95 -6.39
CA ARG A 79 -11.10 -1.56 -6.89
C ARG A 79 -10.04 -1.22 -7.93
N PHE A 80 -8.86 -1.82 -7.82
CA PHE A 80 -7.72 -1.54 -8.69
C PHE A 80 -7.56 -2.59 -9.79
N LEU A 81 -8.56 -3.43 -10.01
CA LEU A 81 -8.58 -4.44 -11.07
C LEU A 81 -9.62 -4.10 -12.14
N ASN A 82 -9.38 -4.54 -13.37
CA ASN A 82 -10.41 -4.54 -14.40
C ASN A 82 -11.49 -5.60 -14.09
N GLU A 83 -12.58 -5.59 -14.87
CA GLU A 83 -13.71 -6.52 -14.68
C GLU A 83 -13.30 -8.00 -14.72
N GLU A 84 -12.28 -8.34 -15.50
CA GLU A 84 -11.75 -9.71 -15.62
C GLU A 84 -10.78 -10.10 -14.49
N GLY A 85 -10.38 -9.15 -13.64
CA GLY A 85 -9.44 -9.39 -12.53
C GLY A 85 -7.99 -9.67 -12.95
N ASN A 86 -7.65 -9.54 -14.23
CA ASN A 86 -6.36 -9.92 -14.80
C ASN A 86 -5.38 -8.75 -15.02
N SER A 87 -5.86 -7.51 -14.92
CA SER A 87 -5.02 -6.32 -15.11
C SER A 87 -5.44 -5.18 -14.18
N LEU A 88 -4.55 -4.21 -14.01
CA LEU A 88 -4.77 -3.08 -13.12
C LEU A 88 -5.57 -1.98 -13.80
N CYS A 89 -6.50 -1.38 -13.06
CA CYS A 89 -7.19 -0.16 -13.45
C CYS A 89 -6.88 0.99 -12.47
N CYS A 90 -7.30 2.21 -12.81
CA CYS A 90 -7.29 3.35 -11.91
C CYS A 90 -8.74 3.77 -11.65
N PRO A 91 -9.31 3.47 -10.47
CA PRO A 91 -10.74 3.67 -10.22
C PRO A 91 -11.14 5.13 -10.01
N SER A 92 -10.22 6.00 -9.60
CA SER A 92 -10.48 7.43 -9.37
C SER A 92 -9.20 8.26 -9.53
N LEU A 93 -9.35 9.48 -10.05
CA LEU A 93 -8.28 10.48 -10.13
C LEU A 93 -7.87 11.03 -8.75
N SER A 94 -8.68 10.77 -7.72
CA SER A 94 -8.38 11.14 -6.32
C SER A 94 -7.27 10.27 -5.70
N TYR A 95 -6.74 9.28 -6.43
CA TYR A 95 -5.68 8.39 -5.95
C TYR A 95 -4.26 8.96 -6.13
N LEU A 96 -3.75 9.65 -5.10
CA LEU A 96 -2.40 10.26 -5.10
C LEU A 96 -1.47 9.76 -3.97
N PRO A 97 -1.18 8.44 -3.86
CA PRO A 97 -0.44 7.86 -2.73
C PRO A 97 1.00 8.38 -2.58
N PHE A 98 1.61 8.87 -3.67
CA PHE A 98 2.98 9.41 -3.70
C PHE A 98 3.02 10.93 -3.96
N GLY A 99 1.87 11.60 -3.86
CA GLY A 99 1.71 12.98 -4.31
C GLY A 99 1.80 13.10 -5.82
N ALA A 100 2.06 14.31 -6.32
CA ALA A 100 2.19 14.60 -7.75
C ALA A 100 3.01 15.88 -7.99
N GLY A 101 3.35 16.13 -9.25
CA GLY A 101 4.01 17.35 -9.71
C GLY A 101 5.47 17.46 -9.25
N VAL A 102 5.95 18.69 -9.09
CA VAL A 102 7.37 19.01 -8.79
C VAL A 102 7.88 18.40 -7.49
N ARG A 103 6.98 18.06 -6.56
CA ARG A 103 7.31 17.50 -5.24
C ARG A 103 6.79 16.06 -5.07
N VAL A 104 6.55 15.35 -6.17
CA VAL A 104 6.24 13.91 -6.15
C VAL A 104 7.32 13.13 -5.40
N CYS A 105 6.92 12.06 -4.73
CA CYS A 105 7.84 11.24 -3.94
C CYS A 105 9.00 10.73 -4.81
N LEU A 106 10.22 11.19 -4.51
CA LEU A 106 11.44 10.75 -5.20
C LEU A 106 11.66 9.22 -5.08
N GLY A 107 11.19 8.63 -3.98
CA GLY A 107 11.31 7.20 -3.70
C GLY A 107 10.20 6.32 -4.27
N GLU A 108 9.26 6.86 -5.06
CA GLU A 108 8.10 6.10 -5.57
C GLU A 108 8.50 4.79 -6.26
N ALA A 109 9.50 4.84 -7.15
CA ALA A 109 9.96 3.66 -7.88
C ALA A 109 10.53 2.60 -6.94
N LEU A 110 11.39 3.02 -5.99
CA LEU A 110 12.01 2.11 -5.02
C LEU A 110 10.96 1.50 -4.07
N ALA A 111 10.05 2.31 -3.53
CA ALA A 111 9.00 1.85 -2.62
C ALA A 111 8.11 0.79 -3.28
N LYS A 112 7.72 1.00 -4.54
CA LYS A 112 6.92 0.02 -5.30
C LYS A 112 7.66 -1.32 -5.47
N LEU A 113 8.97 -1.28 -5.73
CA LEU A 113 9.79 -2.50 -5.85
C LEU A 113 9.91 -3.25 -4.53
N GLU A 114 10.24 -2.53 -3.45
CA GLU A 114 10.39 -3.13 -2.12
C GLU A 114 9.08 -3.75 -1.64
N LEU A 115 7.98 -3.01 -1.69
CA LEU A 115 6.66 -3.51 -1.28
C LEU A 115 6.28 -4.78 -2.04
N PHE A 116 6.47 -4.79 -3.37
CA PHE A 116 6.17 -5.93 -4.20
C PHE A 116 7.04 -7.16 -3.85
N LEU A 117 8.36 -6.98 -3.78
CA LEU A 117 9.28 -8.09 -3.52
C LEU A 117 9.10 -8.66 -2.11
N PHE A 118 9.05 -7.82 -1.07
CA PHE A 118 8.89 -8.29 0.29
C PHE A 118 7.57 -9.04 0.47
N LEU A 119 6.46 -8.49 0.00
CA LEU A 119 5.15 -9.15 0.13
C LEU A 119 5.08 -10.44 -0.69
N SER A 120 5.55 -10.43 -1.94
CA SER A 120 5.53 -11.65 -2.77
C SER A 120 6.40 -12.76 -2.17
N TRP A 121 7.58 -12.44 -1.62
CA TRP A 121 8.46 -13.42 -0.99
C TRP A 121 7.86 -14.00 0.29
N ILE A 122 7.31 -13.14 1.15
CA ILE A 122 6.66 -13.57 2.40
C ILE A 122 5.45 -14.45 2.06
N LEU A 123 4.54 -13.99 1.21
CA LEU A 123 3.29 -14.71 0.90
C LEU A 123 3.49 -15.95 0.03
N GLN A 124 4.61 -16.03 -0.72
CA GLN A 124 4.98 -17.25 -1.42
C GLN A 124 5.23 -18.40 -0.42
N ARG A 125 5.93 -18.11 0.69
CA ARG A 125 6.42 -19.13 1.62
C ARG A 125 5.55 -19.30 2.86
N PHE A 126 4.95 -18.21 3.35
CA PHE A 126 4.28 -18.16 4.63
C PHE A 126 2.82 -17.74 4.51
N THR A 127 2.00 -18.30 5.39
CA THR A 127 0.69 -17.75 5.76
C THR A 127 0.87 -16.97 7.06
N LEU A 128 0.39 -15.74 7.10
CA LEU A 128 0.45 -14.88 8.28
C LEU A 128 -0.84 -15.03 9.09
N GLU A 129 -0.72 -15.38 10.37
CA GLU A 129 -1.85 -15.62 11.26
C GLU A 129 -1.75 -14.79 12.54
N VAL A 130 -2.90 -14.55 13.17
CA VAL A 130 -2.97 -13.97 14.51
C VAL A 130 -2.57 -15.04 15.53
N PRO A 131 -1.67 -14.75 16.48
CA PRO A 131 -1.35 -15.69 17.54
C PRO A 131 -2.59 -16.13 18.33
N ALA A 132 -2.63 -17.40 18.75
CA ALA A 132 -3.75 -17.91 19.53
C ALA A 132 -4.01 -17.05 20.78
N GLY A 133 -5.28 -16.76 21.04
CA GLY A 133 -5.71 -15.92 22.18
C GLY A 133 -5.40 -14.42 22.05
N HIS A 134 -4.87 -13.94 20.92
CA HIS A 134 -4.67 -12.51 20.66
C HIS A 134 -5.79 -11.94 19.78
N PRO A 135 -6.18 -10.66 19.96
CA PRO A 135 -7.13 -9.99 19.07
C PRO A 135 -6.50 -9.65 17.71
N LEU A 136 -7.34 -9.32 16.72
CA LEU A 136 -6.87 -8.72 15.48
C LEU A 136 -6.13 -7.39 15.74
N PRO A 137 -5.16 -7.02 14.89
CA PRO A 137 -4.46 -5.73 15.01
C PRO A 137 -5.40 -4.54 14.95
N GLU A 138 -5.16 -3.54 15.80
CA GLU A 138 -5.90 -2.29 15.78
C GLU A 138 -5.51 -1.41 14.58
N LEU A 139 -6.50 -0.85 13.89
CA LEU A 139 -6.31 -0.16 12.60
C LEU A 139 -6.31 1.37 12.69
N LEU A 140 -6.54 1.98 13.87
CA LEU A 140 -6.59 3.45 14.01
C LEU A 140 -5.26 4.12 13.63
N GLY A 141 -4.15 3.47 14.01
CA GLY A 141 -2.80 3.98 13.79
C GLY A 141 -2.39 5.12 14.73
N LYS A 142 -1.11 5.47 14.71
CA LYS A 142 -0.49 6.59 15.41
C LYS A 142 -0.05 7.61 14.38
N PHE A 143 -0.62 8.81 14.43
CA PHE A 143 -0.27 9.90 13.54
C PHE A 143 0.99 10.63 14.03
N GLY A 144 1.91 10.87 13.11
CA GLY A 144 3.14 11.66 13.28
C GLY A 144 3.57 12.22 11.92
N VAL A 145 4.88 12.26 11.66
CA VAL A 145 5.38 12.57 10.29
C VAL A 145 4.85 11.55 9.27
N VAL A 146 4.69 10.30 9.69
CA VAL A 146 4.02 9.25 8.94
C VAL A 146 2.90 8.65 9.79
N LEU A 147 1.86 8.12 9.15
CA LEU A 147 0.82 7.33 9.80
C LEU A 147 1.31 5.90 9.96
N GLN A 148 1.50 5.45 11.20
CA GLN A 148 2.04 4.13 11.51
C GLN A 148 0.99 3.28 12.22
N PRO A 149 0.92 1.96 11.99
CA PRO A 149 0.10 1.10 12.83
C PRO A 149 0.67 1.00 14.25
N GLN A 150 -0.17 0.62 15.21
CA GLN A 150 0.32 0.20 16.53
C GLN A 150 1.11 -1.11 16.40
N LYS A 151 1.97 -1.41 17.38
CA LYS A 151 2.70 -2.69 17.39
C LYS A 151 1.71 -3.86 17.51
N TYR A 152 1.87 -4.87 16.66
CA TYR A 152 1.10 -6.10 16.70
C TYR A 152 2.02 -7.32 16.54
N LYS A 153 1.50 -8.51 16.85
CA LYS A 153 2.22 -9.79 16.70
C LYS A 153 1.56 -10.61 15.59
N VAL A 154 2.38 -11.32 14.84
CA VAL A 154 1.95 -12.30 13.83
C VAL A 154 2.73 -13.59 13.99
N ILE A 155 2.11 -14.71 13.63
CA ILE A 155 2.79 -15.98 13.42
C ILE A 155 2.93 -16.17 11.91
N ALA A 156 4.16 -16.32 11.41
CA ALA A 156 4.41 -16.74 10.05
C ALA A 156 4.52 -18.26 10.00
N ARG A 157 3.46 -18.94 9.51
CA ARG A 157 3.47 -20.40 9.31
C ARG A 157 3.94 -20.74 7.91
N LEU A 158 4.89 -21.66 7.80
CA LEU A 158 5.34 -22.13 6.49
C LEU A 158 4.16 -22.81 5.76
N ARG A 159 4.02 -22.59 4.46
CA ARG A 159 2.96 -23.21 3.65
C ARG A 159 3.33 -24.66 3.32
N THR A 160 2.34 -25.54 3.27
CA THR A 160 2.51 -26.99 3.06
C THR A 160 3.32 -27.36 1.80
N GLY A 161 3.21 -26.57 0.73
CA GLY A 161 4.02 -26.77 -0.48
C GLY A 161 5.52 -26.57 -0.27
N TRP A 162 5.90 -25.74 0.70
CA TRP A 162 7.30 -25.48 1.08
C TRP A 162 7.78 -26.38 2.22
N GLU A 163 6.90 -26.82 3.13
CA GLU A 163 7.21 -27.79 4.18
C GLU A 163 7.74 -29.10 3.59
N LYS A 164 7.03 -29.66 2.60
CA LYS A 164 7.42 -30.90 1.92
C LYS A 164 8.80 -30.81 1.26
N LYS A 165 9.17 -29.62 0.76
CA LYS A 165 10.45 -29.37 0.09
C LYS A 165 11.63 -29.33 1.07
N LEU A 166 11.42 -28.79 2.27
CA LEU A 166 12.43 -28.81 3.33
C LEU A 166 12.71 -30.25 3.79
N GLN A 167 11.65 -31.02 4.01
CA GLN A 167 11.75 -32.43 4.42
C GLN A 167 12.45 -33.30 3.36
N SER A 168 12.22 -33.06 2.06
CA SER A 168 12.92 -33.79 0.99
C SER A 168 14.40 -33.40 0.87
N GLN A 169 14.76 -32.15 1.14
CA GLN A 169 16.17 -31.70 1.11
C GLN A 169 16.98 -32.24 2.30
N GLU A 170 16.36 -32.37 3.48
CA GLU A 170 17.00 -32.97 4.65
C GLU A 170 17.22 -34.48 4.49
N SER A 171 16.38 -35.18 3.72
CA SER A 171 16.52 -36.63 3.47
C SER A 171 17.48 -36.99 2.33
N GLU A 172 17.83 -36.05 1.45
CA GLU A 172 18.89 -36.22 0.44
C GLU A 172 20.30 -35.85 0.97
N SER A 173 20.38 -35.25 2.17
CA SER A 173 21.63 -34.75 2.77
C SER A 173 22.19 -35.64 3.89
N GLY A 174 21.56 -36.79 4.17
CA GLY A 174 21.96 -37.76 5.19
C GLY A 174 22.14 -39.15 4.61
#